data_AF-A0A819F7Q1-F1
#
_entry.id   AF-A0A819F7Q1-F1
#
_cell.length_a   1.000
_cell.length_b   1.000
_cell.length_c   1.000
_cell.angle_alpha   90.00
_cell.angle_beta   90.00
_cell.angle_gamma   90.00
#
_symmetry.space_group_name_H-M   'P 1'
#
loop_
_entity.id
_entity.type
_entity.pdbx_description
1 polymer ?
#
loop_
_entity_poly.entity_id
_entity_poly.type
_entity_poly.pdbx_seq_one_letter_code
_entity_poly.pdbx_strand_id
1 'polypeptide(L)'
;MLDAHNKYRASHCANPLQLDDTLSRSAQNYAHTLAYTNSFQHSGIRGVGENLYMGATAVKSWYDEVSQYNFNWGGFSMATGHFTQVVWRGSQKLGVGVARSSTGAVYVVAQYTPPGNYQGQFQANVRPKNSC
;
A
#
# COMPACT_ATOMS: atom_id res chain seq x y z
N MET A 1 -8.65 -0.34 7.79
CA MET A 1 -7.58 -0.45 6.77
C MET A 1 -8.18 -0.75 5.40
N LEU A 2 -8.90 -1.87 5.20
CA LEU A 2 -9.57 -2.19 3.93
C LEU A 2 -10.52 -1.08 3.44
N ASP A 3 -11.45 -0.63 4.29
CA ASP A 3 -12.45 0.38 3.88
C ASP A 3 -11.83 1.70 3.45
N ALA A 4 -10.77 2.13 4.13
CA ALA A 4 -10.03 3.33 3.77
C ALA A 4 -9.35 3.19 2.39
N HIS A 5 -8.76 2.02 2.09
CA HIS A 5 -8.23 1.75 0.76
C HIS A 5 -9.35 1.80 -0.27
N ASN A 6 -10.46 1.10 -0.02
CA ASN A 6 -11.56 0.98 -0.97
C ASN A 6 -12.28 2.31 -1.22
N LYS A 7 -12.36 3.20 -0.22
CA LYS A 7 -12.83 4.58 -0.39
C LYS A 7 -11.96 5.38 -1.37
N TYR A 8 -10.64 5.32 -1.20
CA TYR A 8 -9.73 6.01 -2.11
C TYR A 8 -9.73 5.37 -3.49
N ARG A 9 -9.68 4.04 -3.59
CA ARG A 9 -9.73 3.31 -4.86
C ARG A 9 -10.97 3.64 -5.68
N ALA A 10 -12.14 3.74 -5.05
CA ALA A 10 -13.38 4.16 -5.71
C ALA A 10 -13.25 5.55 -6.35
N SER A 11 -12.58 6.50 -5.67
CA SER A 11 -12.33 7.84 -6.21
C SER A 11 -11.44 7.83 -7.46
N HIS A 12 -10.65 6.77 -7.66
CA HIS A 12 -9.71 6.59 -8.77
C HIS A 12 -10.17 5.48 -9.75
N CYS A 13 -11.44 5.08 -9.68
CA CYS A 13 -12.05 4.09 -10.58
C CYS A 13 -11.32 2.72 -10.56
N ALA A 14 -10.74 2.39 -9.40
CA ALA A 14 -10.11 1.10 -9.14
C ALA A 14 -11.09 0.20 -8.37
N ASN A 15 -11.16 -1.08 -8.76
CA ASN A 15 -12.03 -2.06 -8.11
C ASN A 15 -11.67 -2.20 -6.62
N PRO A 16 -12.63 -2.47 -5.73
CA PRO A 16 -12.34 -2.68 -4.31
C PRO A 16 -11.40 -3.88 -4.13
N LEU A 17 -10.47 -3.75 -3.19
CA LEU A 17 -9.66 -4.86 -2.71
C LEU A 17 -10.52 -5.77 -1.83
N GLN A 18 -10.13 -7.04 -1.77
CA GLN A 18 -10.63 -8.02 -0.80
C GLN A 18 -9.52 -8.36 0.19
N LEU A 19 -9.85 -8.48 1.47
CA LEU A 19 -8.89 -9.00 2.44
C LEU A 19 -8.58 -10.47 2.14
N ASP A 20 -7.31 -10.83 2.22
CA ASP A 20 -6.83 -12.20 2.10
C ASP A 20 -6.14 -12.63 3.39
N ASP A 21 -6.60 -13.73 3.99
CA ASP A 21 -6.11 -14.18 5.30
C ASP A 21 -4.66 -14.62 5.26
N THR A 22 -4.22 -15.24 4.16
CA THR A 22 -2.81 -15.68 4.01
C THR A 22 -1.90 -14.48 3.86
N LEU A 23 -2.30 -13.49 3.07
CA LEU A 23 -1.56 -12.24 2.91
C LEU A 23 -1.55 -11.44 4.22
N SER A 24 -2.66 -11.44 4.97
CA SER A 24 -2.74 -10.77 6.28
C SER A 24 -1.85 -11.43 7.33
N ARG A 25 -1.81 -12.77 7.38
CA ARG A 25 -0.85 -13.49 8.24
C ARG A 25 0.60 -13.15 7.88
N SER A 26 0.93 -13.10 6.58
CA SER A 26 2.27 -12.72 6.12
C SER A 26 2.63 -11.28 6.56
N ALA A 27 1.74 -10.33 6.30
CA ALA A 27 1.93 -8.93 6.70
C ALA A 27 2.04 -8.78 8.23
N GLN A 28 1.24 -9.52 9.01
CA GLN A 28 1.28 -9.51 10.48
C GLN A 28 2.60 -10.04 11.03
N ASN A 29 3.07 -11.18 10.50
CA ASN A 29 4.38 -11.72 10.87
C ASN A 29 5.50 -10.71 10.56
N TYR A 30 5.43 -10.05 9.41
CA TYR A 30 6.43 -9.05 9.07
C TYR A 30 6.36 -7.79 9.95
N ALA A 31 5.16 -7.32 10.30
CA ALA A 31 4.98 -6.23 11.25
C ALA A 31 5.63 -6.56 12.61
N HIS A 32 5.47 -7.80 13.10
CA HIS A 32 6.16 -8.25 14.31
C HIS A 32 7.68 -8.25 14.16
N THR A 33 8.22 -8.69 13.02
CA THR A 33 9.67 -8.62 12.74
C THR A 33 10.18 -7.18 12.79
N LEU A 34 9.49 -6.23 12.15
CA LEU A 34 9.87 -4.81 12.17
C LEU A 34 9.83 -4.24 13.59
N ALA A 35 8.77 -4.55 14.35
CA ALA A 35 8.62 -4.11 15.73
C ALA A 35 9.65 -4.72 16.69
N TYR A 36 10.03 -5.98 16.49
CA TYR A 36 11.02 -6.69 17.31
C TYR A 36 12.45 -6.20 17.01
N THR A 37 12.78 -6.00 15.74
CA THR A 37 14.11 -5.56 15.30
C THR A 37 14.28 -4.04 15.33
N ASN A 38 13.20 -3.29 15.58
CA ASN A 38 13.16 -1.83 15.47
C ASN A 38 13.69 -1.32 14.12
N SER A 39 13.37 -2.05 13.04
CA SER A 39 13.80 -1.74 11.67
C SER A 39 12.63 -1.22 10.83
N PHE A 40 12.94 -0.52 9.73
CA PHE A 40 11.94 0.00 8.80
C PHE A 40 12.42 -0.21 7.36
N GLN A 41 12.24 -1.43 6.87
CA GLN A 41 12.67 -1.86 5.53
C GLN A 41 11.64 -2.84 4.96
N HIS A 42 11.63 -2.98 3.64
CA HIS A 42 10.72 -3.90 2.95
C HIS A 42 11.08 -5.38 3.18
N SER A 43 10.06 -6.25 3.16
CA SER A 43 10.23 -7.69 3.37
C SER A 43 11.00 -8.39 2.26
N GLY A 44 11.01 -7.83 1.05
CA GLY A 44 11.64 -8.42 -0.12
C GLY A 44 10.91 -9.65 -0.68
N ILE A 45 9.68 -9.93 -0.21
CA ILE A 45 8.87 -11.04 -0.73
C ILE A 45 8.56 -10.81 -2.21
N ARG A 46 9.03 -11.73 -3.06
CA ARG A 46 8.81 -11.64 -4.50
C ARG A 46 7.33 -11.87 -4.84
N GLY A 47 6.82 -11.09 -5.79
CA GLY A 47 5.44 -11.22 -6.26
C GLY A 47 4.38 -10.63 -5.33
N VAL A 48 4.78 -9.86 -4.31
CA VAL A 48 3.88 -9.16 -3.39
C VAL A 48 4.25 -7.68 -3.40
N GLY A 49 3.25 -6.82 -3.61
CA GLY A 49 3.41 -5.37 -3.42
C GLY A 49 3.39 -5.05 -1.93
N GLU A 50 4.07 -4.01 -1.47
CA GLU A 50 4.16 -3.71 -0.04
C GLU A 50 4.23 -2.20 0.24
N ASN A 51 3.43 -1.75 1.21
CA ASN A 51 3.56 -0.43 1.82
C ASN A 51 3.85 -0.60 3.31
N LEU A 52 4.76 0.23 3.82
CA LEU A 52 5.12 0.29 5.24
C LEU A 52 4.77 1.66 5.80
N TYR A 53 4.38 1.69 7.07
CA TYR A 53 4.17 2.94 7.79
C TYR A 53 4.48 2.77 9.26
N MET A 54 4.94 3.85 9.89
CA MET A 54 5.11 3.91 11.34
C MET A 54 4.16 4.97 11.91
N GLY A 55 3.15 4.54 12.67
CA GLY A 55 2.12 5.42 13.24
C GLY A 55 0.68 4.96 12.96
N ALA A 56 -0.29 5.83 13.28
CA ALA A 56 -1.72 5.48 13.32
C ALA A 56 -2.51 5.80 12.02
N THR A 57 -1.94 6.57 11.08
CA THR A 57 -2.65 7.12 9.91
C THR A 57 -2.17 6.58 8.57
N ALA A 58 -1.66 5.35 8.54
CA ALA A 58 -0.98 4.75 7.38
C ALA A 58 -1.67 4.98 6.02
N VAL A 59 -2.93 4.57 5.86
CA VAL A 59 -3.64 4.66 4.57
C VAL A 59 -3.81 6.10 4.11
N LYS A 60 -4.09 7.03 5.04
CA LYS A 60 -4.21 8.45 4.71
C LYS A 60 -2.86 9.01 4.27
N SER A 61 -1.80 8.74 5.03
CA SER A 61 -0.46 9.22 4.71
C SER A 61 0.05 8.67 3.37
N TRP A 62 -0.17 7.38 3.09
CA TRP A 62 0.13 6.80 1.78
C TRP A 62 -0.68 7.46 0.66
N TYR A 63 -1.96 7.76 0.90
CA TYR A 63 -2.81 8.39 -0.11
C TYR A 63 -2.47 9.85 -0.38
N ASP A 64 -2.08 10.62 0.65
CA ASP A 64 -1.77 12.05 0.55
C ASP A 64 -0.59 12.34 -0.42
N GLU A 65 0.23 11.34 -0.71
CA GLU A 65 1.26 11.38 -1.77
C GLU A 65 0.69 11.67 -3.17
N VAL A 66 -0.62 11.50 -3.38
CA VAL A 66 -1.32 11.91 -4.61
C VAL A 66 -1.03 13.36 -5.00
N SER A 67 -0.78 14.24 -4.02
CA SER A 67 -0.42 15.65 -4.24
C SER A 67 0.87 15.85 -5.03
N GLN A 68 1.76 14.85 -5.03
CA GLN A 68 3.05 14.86 -5.73
C GLN A 68 3.02 14.05 -7.02
N TYR A 69 1.91 13.35 -7.32
CA TYR A 69 1.83 12.46 -8.47
C TYR A 69 1.46 13.20 -9.75
N ASN A 70 2.28 13.04 -10.79
CA ASN A 70 2.01 13.59 -12.10
C ASN A 70 1.26 12.56 -12.99
N PHE A 71 -0.05 12.72 -13.11
CA PHE A 71 -0.92 11.83 -13.88
C PHE A 71 -0.65 11.84 -15.40
N ASN A 72 -0.05 12.90 -15.95
CA ASN A 72 0.22 13.00 -17.40
C ASN A 72 1.37 12.07 -17.81
N TRP A 73 2.41 11.98 -16.97
CA TRP A 73 3.59 11.16 -17.25
C TRP A 73 3.48 9.77 -16.60
N GLY A 74 2.87 9.70 -15.42
CA GLY A 74 2.89 8.51 -14.58
C GLY A 74 4.31 8.13 -14.14
N GLY A 75 4.47 6.91 -13.63
CA GLY A 75 5.77 6.35 -13.24
C GLY A 75 5.97 6.20 -11.74
N PHE A 76 7.09 5.56 -11.37
CA PHE A 76 7.50 5.38 -9.99
C PHE A 76 8.28 6.59 -9.49
N SER A 77 8.02 6.98 -8.23
CA SER A 77 8.91 7.84 -7.47
C SER A 77 8.88 7.40 -6.00
N MET A 78 9.95 7.66 -5.26
CA MET A 78 9.96 7.39 -3.81
C MET A 78 8.92 8.22 -3.04
N ALA A 79 8.48 9.35 -3.60
CA ALA A 79 7.51 10.24 -2.98
C ALA A 79 6.04 9.85 -3.26
N THR A 80 5.80 8.94 -4.20
CA THR A 80 4.44 8.58 -4.66
C THR A 80 4.16 7.09 -4.71
N GLY A 81 5.16 6.26 -4.40
CA GLY A 81 5.10 4.81 -4.53
C GLY A 81 4.02 4.17 -3.66
N HIS A 82 3.73 4.74 -2.48
CA HIS A 82 2.69 4.20 -1.62
C HIS A 82 1.30 4.53 -2.18
N PHE A 83 1.09 5.78 -2.61
CA PHE A 83 -0.16 6.19 -3.26
C PHE A 83 -0.46 5.31 -4.47
N THR A 84 0.50 5.15 -5.37
CA THR A 84 0.31 4.38 -6.61
C THR A 84 -0.03 2.93 -6.33
N GLN A 85 0.52 2.34 -5.27
CA GLN A 85 0.14 0.99 -4.82
C GLN A 85 -1.27 0.94 -4.23
N VAL A 86 -1.67 1.92 -3.41
CA VAL A 86 -3.04 1.97 -2.82
C VAL A 86 -4.10 1.96 -3.91
N VAL A 87 -3.93 2.78 -4.95
CA VAL A 87 -4.90 2.93 -6.04
C VAL A 87 -4.64 2.03 -7.24
N TRP A 88 -3.65 1.14 -7.19
CA TRP A 88 -3.28 0.30 -8.32
C TRP A 88 -4.46 -0.57 -8.79
N ARG A 89 -5.00 -0.29 -9.98
CA ARG A 89 -6.20 -0.95 -10.51
C ARG A 89 -6.06 -2.47 -10.60
N GLY A 90 -4.87 -2.96 -10.97
CA GLY A 90 -4.59 -4.39 -11.11
C GLY A 90 -4.50 -5.16 -9.81
N SER A 91 -4.31 -4.51 -8.66
CA SER A 91 -4.27 -5.19 -7.36
C SER A 91 -5.68 -5.57 -6.92
N GLN A 92 -5.83 -6.79 -6.41
CA GLN A 92 -7.14 -7.39 -6.09
C GLN A 92 -7.28 -7.75 -4.61
N LYS A 93 -6.17 -8.19 -4.00
CA LYS A 93 -6.12 -8.66 -2.62
C LYS A 93 -5.25 -7.75 -1.77
N LEU A 94 -5.66 -7.60 -0.51
CA LEU A 94 -4.96 -6.86 0.53
C LEU A 94 -4.70 -7.77 1.73
N GLY A 95 -3.48 -7.74 2.25
CA GLY A 95 -3.13 -8.26 3.56
C GLY A 95 -2.65 -7.14 4.44
N VAL A 96 -3.02 -7.14 5.72
CA VAL A 96 -2.60 -6.09 6.66
C VAL A 96 -2.08 -6.70 7.95
N GLY A 97 -0.96 -6.16 8.42
CA GLY A 97 -0.37 -6.45 9.71
C GLY A 97 -0.09 -5.19 10.50
N VAL A 98 -0.29 -5.24 11.82
CA VAL A 98 0.05 -4.15 12.74
C VAL A 98 0.72 -4.70 13.98
N ALA A 99 1.88 -4.15 14.35
CA ALA A 99 2.57 -4.52 15.58
C ALA A 99 3.12 -3.29 16.30
N ARG A 100 3.32 -3.41 17.61
CA ARG A 100 3.89 -2.36 18.44
C ARG A 100 5.21 -2.85 19.02
N SER A 101 6.28 -2.05 18.90
CA SER A 101 7.58 -2.35 19.52
C SER A 101 7.53 -2.14 21.03
N SER A 102 8.57 -2.64 21.72
CA SER A 102 8.79 -2.38 23.15
C SER A 102 8.98 -0.89 23.46
N THR A 103 9.49 -0.10 22.51
CA THR A 103 9.62 1.36 22.59
C THR A 103 8.30 2.10 22.33
N GLY A 104 7.24 1.38 21.97
CA GLY A 104 5.91 1.92 21.73
C GLY A 104 5.64 2.40 20.31
N ALA A 105 6.60 2.28 19.38
CA ALA A 105 6.40 2.57 17.97
C ALA A 105 5.43 1.56 17.35
N VAL A 106 4.51 2.03 16.49
CA VAL A 106 3.52 1.18 15.80
C VAL A 106 3.94 1.01 14.37
N TYR A 107 4.13 -0.23 13.93
CA TYR A 107 4.47 -0.63 12.58
C TYR A 107 3.25 -1.17 11.87
N VAL A 108 2.97 -0.65 10.68
CA VAL A 108 1.89 -1.09 9.80
C VAL A 108 2.52 -1.62 8.52
N VAL A 109 2.11 -2.83 8.14
CA VAL A 109 2.48 -3.49 6.88
C VAL A 109 1.21 -3.72 6.09
N ALA A 110 1.17 -3.26 4.84
CA ALA A 110 0.12 -3.62 3.89
C ALA A 110 0.75 -4.33 2.70
N GLN A 111 0.23 -5.50 2.36
CA GLN A 111 0.69 -6.33 1.25
C GLN A 111 -0.40 -6.49 0.20
N TYR A 112 -0.01 -6.52 -1.08
CA TYR A 112 -0.93 -6.48 -2.21
C TYR A 112 -0.66 -7.60 -3.22
N THR A 113 -1.72 -8.18 -3.78
CA THR A 113 -1.59 -9.16 -4.87
C THR A 113 -2.69 -8.94 -5.92
N PRO A 114 -2.35 -8.90 -7.22
CA PRO A 114 -1.01 -8.73 -7.79
C PRO A 114 -0.30 -7.45 -7.30
N PRO A 115 1.05 -7.39 -7.34
CA PRO A 115 1.81 -6.20 -6.98
C PRO A 115 1.49 -5.02 -7.91
N GLY A 116 1.56 -3.82 -7.36
CA GLY A 116 1.53 -2.59 -8.13
C GLY A 116 2.91 -2.11 -8.54
N ASN A 117 2.98 -0.85 -8.98
CA ASN A 117 4.21 -0.13 -9.28
C ASN A 117 5.10 -0.77 -10.37
N TYR A 118 4.49 -1.52 -11.30
CA TYR A 118 5.20 -2.04 -12.47
C TYR A 118 5.51 -0.92 -13.47
N GLN A 119 6.80 -0.78 -13.82
CA GLN A 119 7.26 0.18 -14.81
C GLN A 119 6.53 -0.03 -16.15
N GLY A 120 6.11 1.08 -16.78
CA GLY A 120 5.33 1.06 -18.02
C GLY A 120 3.84 0.75 -17.85
N GLN A 121 3.35 0.45 -16.65
CA GLN A 121 1.94 0.11 -16.40
C GLN A 121 1.18 1.18 -15.61
N PHE A 122 1.82 2.29 -15.22
CA PHE A 122 1.24 3.30 -14.34
C PHE A 122 -0.01 3.97 -14.91
N GLN A 123 0.02 4.44 -16.15
CA GLN A 123 -1.13 5.14 -16.76
C GLN A 123 -2.39 4.27 -16.85
N ALA A 124 -2.23 2.95 -17.01
CA ALA A 124 -3.35 2.02 -17.03
C ALA A 124 -3.93 1.73 -15.63
N ASN A 125 -3.13 1.92 -14.57
CA ASN A 125 -3.43 1.48 -13.22
C ASN A 125 -3.65 2.60 -12.21
N VAL A 126 -3.17 3.82 -12.48
CA VAL A 126 -3.22 4.97 -11.59
C VAL A 126 -3.90 6.11 -12.32
N ARG A 127 -5.20 6.26 -12.10
CA ARG A 127 -6.02 7.26 -12.79
C ARG A 127 -6.24 8.52 -11.95
N PRO A 128 -6.52 9.69 -12.55
CA PRO A 128 -6.99 10.86 -11.81
C PRO A 128 -8.27 10.58 -11.02
N LYS A 129 -8.61 11.46 -10.07
CA LYS A 129 -9.89 11.35 -9.37
C LYS A 129 -11.05 11.58 -10.34
N ASN A 130 -12.14 10.82 -10.18
CA ASN A 130 -13.39 10.97 -10.95
C ASN A 130 -13.17 10.91 -12.47
N SER A 131 -12.26 10.05 -12.93
CA SER A 131 -11.99 9.81 -14.35
C SER A 131 -12.77 8.60 -14.91
N CYS A 132 -13.87 8.27 -14.24
CA CYS A 132 -14.97 7.43 -14.65
C CYS A 132 -16.22 8.32 -14.49
#